data_AF-A0A265N7U7-F1
#
_entry.id   AF-A0A265N7U7-F1
#
_cell.length_a   1.000
_cell.length_b   1.000
_cell.length_c   1.000
_cell.angle_alpha   90.00
_cell.angle_beta   90.00
_cell.angle_gamma   90.00
#
_symmetry.space_group_name_H-M   'P 1'
#
loop_
_entity.id
_entity.type
_entity.pdbx_description
1 polymer ?
#
loop_
_entity_poly.entity_id
_entity_poly.type
_entity_poly.pdbx_seq_one_letter_code
_entity_poly.pdbx_strand_id
1 'polypeptide(L)'
;MFIGTCTEDVHALLNNGDISFVFTLSPAWGNMFIVYPIGSISTFEFAGHFTMFFVLTYLLKAIFINNGYIIAAVVTIAMATEIMQVFFGRGAELYDLLADVSGAIVVLGTAYWIGVFRKVASNQR
;
A
#
# COMPACT_ATOMS: atom_id res chain seq x y z
N MET A 1 3.30 8.97 0.13
CA MET A 1 2.16 8.41 -0.62
C MET A 1 1.74 9.33 -1.75
N PHE A 2 1.02 10.43 -1.50
CA PHE A 2 0.42 11.23 -2.59
C PHE A 2 1.37 11.67 -3.71
N ILE A 3 2.54 12.24 -3.39
CA ILE A 3 3.53 12.64 -4.42
C ILE A 3 4.02 11.43 -5.24
N GLY A 4 4.22 10.28 -4.58
CA GLY A 4 4.61 9.03 -5.25
C GLY A 4 3.50 8.37 -6.07
N THR A 5 2.23 8.62 -5.72
CA THR A 5 1.06 8.19 -6.50
C THR A 5 0.92 9.02 -7.78
N CYS A 6 1.22 10.31 -7.71
CA CYS A 6 1.04 11.22 -8.82
C CYS A 6 2.26 11.28 -9.76
N THR A 7 3.46 10.94 -9.29
CA THR A 7 4.66 10.93 -10.16
C THR A 7 4.55 9.83 -11.21
N GLU A 8 4.98 10.13 -12.42
CA GLU A 8 5.10 9.18 -13.53
C GLU A 8 6.19 8.12 -13.24
N ASP A 9 7.28 8.54 -12.59
CA ASP A 9 8.40 7.67 -12.25
C ASP A 9 8.78 7.83 -10.77
N VAL A 10 8.56 6.76 -9.99
CA VAL A 10 8.91 6.71 -8.56
C VAL A 10 10.40 6.50 -8.34
N HIS A 11 11.10 5.84 -9.27
CA HIS A 11 12.53 5.65 -9.21
C HIS A 11 13.27 6.97 -9.45
N ALA A 12 12.85 7.75 -10.45
CA ALA A 12 13.41 9.08 -10.71
C ALA A 12 13.18 10.03 -9.54
N LEU A 13 11.97 10.01 -8.94
CA LEU A 13 11.65 10.78 -7.74
C LEU A 13 12.58 10.46 -6.57
N LEU A 14 12.83 9.18 -6.29
CA LEU A 14 13.56 8.76 -5.10
C LEU A 14 15.09 8.77 -5.28
N ASN A 15 15.58 8.49 -6.49
CA ASN A 15 17.01 8.45 -6.77
C ASN A 15 17.58 9.81 -7.20
N ASN A 16 16.81 10.58 -7.98
CA ASN A 16 17.28 11.83 -8.58
C ASN A 16 16.57 13.07 -8.02
N GLY A 17 15.44 12.89 -7.32
CA GLY A 17 14.58 14.01 -6.91
C GLY A 17 13.74 14.56 -8.06
N ASP A 18 13.67 13.87 -9.20
CA ASP A 18 12.96 14.31 -10.40
C ASP A 18 11.47 14.04 -10.25
N ILE A 19 10.65 15.08 -10.45
CA ILE A 19 9.21 14.99 -10.31
C ILE A 19 8.57 15.29 -11.67
N SER A 20 7.98 14.26 -12.30
CA SER A 20 7.20 14.39 -13.53
C SER A 20 5.74 14.02 -13.24
N PHE A 21 4.81 14.90 -13.58
CA PHE A 21 3.38 14.65 -13.44
C PHE A 21 2.74 14.70 -14.82
N VAL A 22 2.39 13.54 -15.38
CA VAL A 22 1.68 13.45 -16.67
C VAL A 22 0.27 12.96 -16.41
N PHE A 23 -0.67 13.90 -16.25
CA PHE A 23 -2.08 13.56 -16.05
C PHE A 23 -2.79 13.37 -17.39
N THR A 24 -3.46 12.24 -17.58
CA THR A 24 -4.29 11.94 -18.75
C THR A 24 -5.76 11.76 -18.38
N LEU A 25 -6.66 12.43 -19.12
CA LEU A 25 -8.11 12.25 -19.01
C LEU A 25 -8.61 10.98 -19.72
N SER A 26 -7.76 10.34 -20.53
CA SER A 26 -8.05 9.08 -21.21
C SER A 26 -7.07 8.01 -20.72
N PRO A 27 -7.24 7.52 -19.47
CA PRO A 27 -6.38 6.47 -18.93
C PRO A 27 -6.56 5.17 -19.72
N ALA A 28 -5.45 4.45 -19.92
CA ALA A 28 -5.45 3.14 -20.54
C ALA A 28 -5.96 2.08 -19.54
N TRP A 29 -7.29 1.99 -19.37
CA TRP A 29 -7.93 1.05 -18.45
C TRP A 29 -7.55 -0.42 -18.66
N GLY A 30 -7.10 -0.78 -19.86
CA GLY A 30 -6.57 -2.13 -20.15
C GLY A 30 -5.31 -2.50 -19.36
N ASN A 31 -4.66 -1.52 -18.73
CA ASN A 31 -3.49 -1.71 -17.87
C ASN A 31 -3.87 -1.77 -16.38
N MET A 32 -5.16 -1.78 -16.02
CA MET A 32 -5.58 -2.04 -14.64
C MET A 32 -5.46 -3.52 -14.29
N PHE A 33 -4.89 -3.77 -13.10
CA PHE A 33 -4.62 -5.10 -12.56
C PHE A 33 -3.83 -5.97 -13.52
N ILE A 34 -2.84 -5.37 -14.20
CA ILE A 34 -1.98 -6.13 -15.10
C ILE A 34 -1.20 -7.17 -14.29
N VAL A 35 -1.09 -8.38 -14.85
CA VAL A 35 -0.33 -9.47 -14.28
C VAL A 35 0.72 -9.88 -15.29
N TYR A 36 1.97 -9.89 -14.86
CA TYR A 36 3.12 -10.27 -15.66
C TYR A 36 3.98 -11.28 -14.86
N PRO A 37 5.00 -11.90 -15.47
CA PRO A 37 5.82 -12.90 -14.77
C PRO A 37 6.47 -12.35 -13.49
N ILE A 38 6.48 -13.15 -12.42
CA ILE A 38 7.00 -12.73 -11.10
C ILE A 38 8.44 -12.15 -11.17
N GLY A 39 9.26 -12.63 -12.11
CA GLY A 39 10.63 -12.15 -12.30
C GLY A 39 10.76 -10.72 -12.83
N SER A 40 9.69 -10.11 -13.34
CA SER A 40 9.69 -8.70 -13.77
C SER A 40 9.04 -7.76 -12.75
N ILE A 41 8.71 -8.24 -11.55
CA ILE A 41 8.16 -7.40 -10.49
C ILE A 41 9.25 -6.46 -9.99
N SER A 42 8.96 -5.17 -9.99
CA SER A 42 9.84 -4.20 -9.34
C SER A 42 9.83 -4.44 -7.84
N THR A 43 10.92 -5.03 -7.33
CA THR A 43 11.10 -5.26 -5.88
C THR A 43 11.05 -3.95 -5.10
N PHE A 44 11.47 -2.85 -5.74
CA PHE A 44 11.47 -1.53 -5.14
C PHE A 44 10.05 -0.96 -4.99
N GLU A 45 9.22 -1.04 -6.04
CA GLU A 45 7.83 -0.58 -5.98
C GLU A 45 7.04 -1.42 -4.98
N PHE A 46 7.19 -2.75 -5.05
CA PHE A 46 6.57 -3.67 -4.08
C PHE A 46 6.97 -3.33 -2.63
N ALA A 47 8.27 -3.13 -2.35
CA ALA A 47 8.74 -2.77 -1.02
C ALA A 47 8.25 -1.38 -0.57
N GLY A 48 8.14 -0.43 -1.51
CA GLY A 48 7.59 0.89 -1.27
C GLY A 48 6.11 0.85 -0.88
N HIS A 49 5.29 0.17 -1.67
CA HIS A 49 3.87 -0.08 -1.41
C HIS A 49 3.66 -0.77 -0.06
N PHE A 50 4.37 -1.89 0.17
CA PHE A 50 4.38 -2.59 1.45
C PHE A 50 4.68 -1.65 2.62
N THR A 51 5.77 -0.88 2.53
CA THR A 51 6.23 -0.01 3.63
C THR A 51 5.24 1.12 3.89
N MET A 52 4.71 1.75 2.84
CA MET A 52 3.74 2.84 2.98
C MET A 52 2.45 2.35 3.63
N PHE A 53 1.91 1.21 3.22
CA PHE A 53 0.70 0.65 3.83
C PHE A 53 0.93 0.04 5.21
N PHE A 54 2.12 -0.49 5.48
CA PHE A 54 2.53 -0.87 6.83
C PHE A 54 2.48 0.34 7.77
N VAL A 55 3.14 1.46 7.41
CA VAL A 55 3.16 2.68 8.24
C VAL A 55 1.76 3.27 8.38
N LEU A 56 0.99 3.35 7.28
CA LEU A 56 -0.39 3.82 7.31
C LEU A 56 -1.25 2.98 8.26
N THR A 57 -1.20 1.66 8.15
CA THR A 57 -1.99 0.76 9.00
C THR A 57 -1.58 0.87 10.46
N TYR A 58 -0.27 1.02 10.73
CA TYR A 58 0.24 1.25 12.08
C TYR A 58 -0.32 2.55 12.70
N LEU A 59 -0.31 3.64 11.94
CA LEU A 59 -0.87 4.92 12.38
C LEU A 59 -2.39 4.84 12.59
N LEU A 60 -3.11 4.20 11.66
CA LEU A 60 -4.54 3.95 11.81
C LEU A 60 -4.84 3.10 13.05
N LYS A 61 -3.99 2.13 13.37
CA LYS A 61 -4.15 1.31 14.58
C LYS A 61 -3.93 2.08 15.88
N ALA A 62 -3.14 3.15 15.85
CA ALA A 62 -2.97 4.05 16.99
C ALA A 62 -4.20 4.94 17.22
N ILE A 63 -4.98 5.23 16.17
CA ILE A 63 -6.16 6.11 16.22
C ILE A 63 -7.45 5.32 16.45
N PHE A 64 -7.62 4.21 15.73
CA PHE A 64 -8.85 3.43 15.72
C PHE A 64 -8.71 2.14 16.54
N ILE A 65 -9.67 1.91 17.43
CA ILE A 65 -9.74 0.68 18.22
C ILE A 65 -10.28 -0.47 17.34
N ASN A 66 -11.28 -0.20 16.51
CA ASN A 66 -11.98 -1.20 15.70
C ASN A 66 -11.20 -1.51 14.40
N ASN A 67 -10.78 -2.77 14.27
CA ASN A 67 -10.05 -3.26 13.10
C ASN A 67 -10.86 -3.15 11.79
N GLY A 68 -12.19 -3.23 11.84
CA GLY A 68 -13.04 -3.08 10.67
C GLY A 68 -12.90 -1.72 10.00
N TYR A 69 -12.82 -0.63 10.77
CA TYR A 69 -12.59 0.71 10.22
C TYR A 69 -11.19 0.85 9.63
N ILE A 70 -10.19 0.22 10.24
CA ILE A 70 -8.81 0.21 9.73
C ILE A 70 -8.76 -0.50 8.38
N ILE A 71 -9.35 -1.69 8.28
CA ILE A 71 -9.40 -2.46 7.04
C ILE A 71 -10.14 -1.67 5.95
N ALA A 72 -11.31 -1.10 6.28
CA ALA A 72 -12.07 -0.30 5.32
C ALA A 72 -11.26 0.90 4.81
N ALA A 73 -10.57 1.62 5.70
CA ALA A 73 -9.73 2.75 5.34
C ALA A 73 -8.55 2.34 4.45
N VAL A 74 -7.83 1.27 4.83
CA VAL A 74 -6.70 0.73 4.05
C VAL A 74 -7.15 0.32 2.65
N VAL A 75 -8.22 -0.48 2.53
CA VAL A 75 -8.72 -0.95 1.24
C VAL A 75 -9.17 0.21 0.37
N THR A 76 -9.87 1.19 0.96
CA THR A 76 -10.31 2.39 0.23
C THR A 76 -9.11 3.19 -0.28
N ILE A 77 -8.08 3.38 0.54
CA ILE A 77 -6.89 4.14 0.16
C ILE A 77 -6.09 3.39 -0.90
N ALA A 78 -5.91 2.07 -0.77
CA ALA A 78 -5.22 1.22 -1.75
C ALA A 78 -5.90 1.28 -3.12
N MET A 79 -7.22 1.07 -3.16
CA MET A 79 -7.96 1.18 -4.42
C MET A 79 -7.89 2.60 -5.00
N ALA A 80 -7.98 3.64 -4.17
CA ALA A 80 -7.88 5.01 -4.64
C ALA A 80 -6.50 5.33 -5.22
N THR A 81 -5.41 4.83 -4.60
CA THR A 81 -4.05 5.05 -5.10
C THR A 81 -3.80 4.33 -6.43
N GLU A 82 -4.24 3.08 -6.55
CA GLU A 82 -4.16 2.32 -7.80
C GLU A 82 -4.93 2.99 -8.93
N ILE A 83 -6.18 3.40 -8.67
CA ILE A 83 -6.99 4.13 -9.65
C ILE A 83 -6.31 5.42 -10.07
N MET A 84 -5.78 6.18 -9.09
CA MET A 84 -5.08 7.44 -9.38
C MET A 84 -3.82 7.22 -10.23
N GLN A 85 -3.02 6.18 -9.97
CA GLN A 85 -1.79 5.90 -10.73
C GLN A 85 -2.05 5.76 -12.23
N VAL A 86 -3.16 5.15 -12.65
CA VAL A 86 -3.53 5.03 -14.07
C VAL A 86 -3.72 6.39 -14.74
N PHE A 87 -4.24 7.39 -14.01
CA PHE A 87 -4.36 8.75 -14.53
C PHE A 87 -3.00 9.45 -14.70
N PHE A 88 -1.96 9.00 -14.00
CA PHE A 88 -0.61 9.53 -14.08
C PHE A 88 0.33 8.71 -14.98
N GLY A 89 -0.22 7.81 -15.80
CA GLY A 89 0.55 7.03 -16.76
C GLY A 89 1.27 5.82 -16.17
N ARG A 90 1.09 5.53 -14.88
CA ARG A 90 1.65 4.32 -14.25
C ARG A 90 0.69 3.13 -14.41
N GLY A 91 1.27 1.94 -14.48
CA GLY A 91 0.51 0.70 -14.41
C GLY A 91 -0.13 0.56 -13.03
N ALA A 92 -1.38 0.10 -12.98
CA ALA A 92 -2.00 -0.35 -11.74
C ALA A 92 -1.82 -1.86 -11.69
N GLU A 93 -0.84 -2.30 -10.90
CA GLU A 93 -0.39 -3.68 -10.91
C GLU A 93 -1.10 -4.47 -9.82
N LEU A 94 -1.51 -5.70 -10.12
CA LEU A 94 -2.10 -6.54 -9.08
C LEU A 94 -1.10 -6.81 -7.94
N TYR A 95 0.19 -6.82 -8.25
CA TYR A 95 1.26 -7.01 -7.27
C TYR A 95 1.41 -5.84 -6.28
N ASP A 96 1.13 -4.61 -6.72
CA ASP A 96 1.14 -3.44 -5.85
C ASP A 96 -0.03 -3.48 -4.85
N LEU A 97 -1.22 -3.85 -5.32
CA LEU A 97 -2.36 -4.10 -4.42
C LEU A 97 -2.07 -5.24 -3.42
N LEU A 98 -1.37 -6.30 -3.85
CA LEU A 98 -0.94 -7.38 -2.95
C LEU A 98 0.09 -6.89 -1.92
N ALA A 99 1.02 -6.02 -2.32
CA ALA A 99 1.97 -5.38 -1.42
C ALA A 99 1.25 -4.53 -0.37
N ASP A 100 0.29 -3.70 -0.78
CA ASP A 100 -0.52 -2.86 0.09
C ASP A 100 -1.25 -3.68 1.17
N VAL A 101 -1.94 -4.74 0.73
CA VAL A 101 -2.67 -5.64 1.62
C VAL A 101 -1.73 -6.38 2.57
N SER A 102 -0.57 -6.83 2.08
CA SER A 102 0.40 -7.55 2.90
C SER A 102 0.98 -6.67 4.03
N GLY A 103 1.27 -5.40 3.76
CA GLY A 103 1.70 -4.44 4.78
C GLY A 103 0.66 -4.28 5.90
N ALA A 104 -0.62 -4.19 5.54
CA ALA A 104 -1.71 -4.08 6.50
C ALA A 104 -1.92 -5.34 7.33
N ILE A 105 -1.83 -6.52 6.71
CA ILE A 105 -1.95 -7.82 7.39
C ILE A 105 -0.86 -7.96 8.46
N VAL A 106 0.38 -7.58 8.16
CA VAL A 106 1.49 -7.67 9.12
C VAL A 106 1.20 -6.84 10.37
N VAL A 107 0.71 -5.61 10.23
CA VAL A 107 0.38 -4.76 11.39
C VAL A 107 -0.78 -5.34 12.21
N LEU A 108 -1.86 -5.75 11.55
CA LEU A 108 -3.03 -6.28 12.26
C LEU A 108 -2.72 -7.61 12.94
N GLY A 109 -1.95 -8.48 12.27
CA GLY A 109 -1.51 -9.76 12.80
C GLY A 109 -0.59 -9.60 14.01
N THR A 110 0.42 -8.72 13.93
CA THR A 110 1.31 -8.44 15.07
C THR A 110 0.55 -7.84 16.26
N ALA A 111 -0.36 -6.90 16.03
CA ALA A 111 -1.21 -6.34 17.08
C ALA A 111 -2.10 -7.41 17.75
N TYR A 112 -2.65 -8.33 16.97
CA TYR A 112 -3.42 -9.47 17.49
C TYR A 112 -2.56 -10.36 18.39
N TRP A 113 -1.39 -10.79 17.91
CA TRP A 113 -0.48 -11.65 18.67
C TRP A 113 -0.03 -11.00 19.98
N ILE A 114 0.32 -9.71 19.97
CA ILE A 114 0.67 -8.96 21.19
C ILE A 114 -0.50 -8.98 22.18
N GLY A 115 -1.73 -8.82 21.72
CA GLY A 115 -2.94 -8.91 22.55
C GLY A 115 -3.10 -10.30 23.19
N VAL A 116 -2.89 -11.36 22.42
CA VAL A 116 -2.93 -12.75 22.91
C VAL A 116 -1.88 -12.97 24.00
N PHE A 117 -0.62 -12.61 23.75
CA PHE A 117 0.46 -12.79 24.74
C PHE A 117 0.21 -12.01 26.03
N ARG A 118 -0.31 -10.78 25.95
CA ARG A 118 -0.67 -9.98 27.13
C ARG A 118 -1.76 -10.66 27.97
N LYS A 119 -2.77 -11.23 27.32
CA LYS A 119 -3.87 -11.94 28.01
C LYS A 119 -3.39 -13.24 28.67
N VAL A 120 -2.51 -13.98 28.03
CA VAL A 120 -1.91 -15.19 28.61
C VAL A 120 -1.07 -14.82 29.84
N ALA A 121 -0.24 -13.78 29.76
CA ALA A 121 0.59 -13.33 30.87
C ALA A 121 -0.21 -12.81 32.07
N SER A 122 -1.37 -12.16 31.83
CA SER A 122 -2.23 -11.68 32.92
C SER A 122 -2.98 -12.80 33.65
N ASN A 123 -3.29 -13.91 32.97
CA ASN A 123 -3.98 -15.07 33.58
C ASN A 123 -3.07 -15.95 34.46
N GLN A 124 -1.76 -15.71 34.44
CA GLN A 124 -0.76 -16.44 35.24
C GLN A 124 -0.37 -15.69 36.53
N ARG A 125 -0.95 -14.51 36.79
CA ARG A 125 -0.80 -13.72 38.02
C ARG A 125 -2.07 -13.81 38.84
#